data_AF-A0AAD4WX84-F1
#
_entry.id   AF-A0AAD4WX84-F1
#
_cell.length_a   1.000
_cell.length_b   1.000
_cell.length_c   1.000
_cell.angle_alpha   90.00
_cell.angle_beta   90.00
_cell.angle_gamma   90.00
#
_symmetry.space_group_name_H-M   'P 1'
#
loop_
_entity.id
_entity.type
_entity.pdbx_description
1 polymer ?
#
loop_
_entity_poly.entity_id
_entity_poly.type
_entity_poly.pdbx_seq_one_letter_code
_entity_poly.pdbx_strand_id
1 'polypeptide(L)'
;MELRRPIVMVVVLGSIRLQFWAIRRALEVVTRHGWRKVIVESDAKVLIEALHGKSLIYALVRGLLHDIRALSRKLVAVSFAFILQYCNMAIKVVASFPSQLGQC
;
A
#
# COMPACT_ATOMS: atom_id res chain seq x y z
N MET A 1 -23.17 14.85 3.73
CA MET A 1 -21.78 14.39 3.96
C MET A 1 -21.53 13.24 2.99
N GLU A 2 -20.94 13.49 1.82
CA GLU A 2 -20.74 12.44 0.81
C GLU A 2 -19.76 11.39 1.31
N LEU A 3 -20.25 10.17 1.50
CA LEU A 3 -19.45 8.97 1.72
C LEU A 3 -18.71 8.64 0.42
N ARG A 4 -17.59 9.34 0.16
CA ARG A 4 -16.66 8.92 -0.89
C ARG A 4 -16.25 7.47 -0.62
N ARG A 5 -16.40 6.61 -1.64
CA ARG A 5 -15.98 5.21 -1.58
C ARG A 5 -14.49 5.15 -1.20
N PRO A 6 -14.07 4.13 -0.42
CA PRO A 6 -12.67 3.97 -0.10
C PRO A 6 -11.84 3.79 -1.38
N ILE A 7 -10.66 4.40 -1.43
CA ILE A 7 -9.69 4.06 -2.47
C ILE A 7 -9.01 2.75 -2.08
N VAL A 8 -8.94 1.84 -3.05
CA VAL A 8 -8.13 0.63 -2.95
C VAL A 8 -6.77 0.88 -3.61
N MET A 9 -5.71 0.66 -2.85
CA MET A 9 -4.32 0.74 -3.28
C MET A 9 -3.73 -0.65 -3.29
N VAL A 10 -3.35 -1.13 -4.46
CA VAL A 10 -2.73 -2.46 -4.62
C VAL A 10 -1.22 -2.30 -4.80
N VAL A 11 -0.42 -2.96 -3.97
CA VAL A 11 1.04 -2.86 -3.96
C VAL A 11 1.66 -4.22 -4.19
N VAL A 12 2.31 -4.39 -5.35
CA VAL A 12 2.94 -5.64 -5.79
C VAL A 12 4.34 -5.32 -6.28
N LEU A 13 5.35 -5.57 -5.44
CA LEU A 13 6.76 -5.33 -5.81
C LEU A 13 7.64 -6.49 -5.34
N GLY A 14 8.69 -6.82 -6.09
CA GLY A 14 9.60 -7.91 -5.74
C GLY A 14 10.42 -7.69 -4.46
N SER A 15 10.49 -6.46 -3.95
CA SER A 15 11.23 -6.13 -2.72
C SER A 15 10.29 -5.60 -1.64
N ILE A 16 10.31 -6.23 -0.46
CA ILE A 16 9.51 -5.81 0.69
C ILE A 16 9.79 -4.35 1.10
N ARG A 17 11.05 -3.90 1.01
CA ARG A 17 11.43 -2.50 1.31
C ARG A 17 10.78 -1.52 0.34
N LEU A 18 10.76 -1.86 -0.95
CA LEU A 18 10.08 -1.04 -1.97
C LEU A 18 8.57 -1.01 -1.73
N GLN A 19 7.97 -2.12 -1.28
CA GLN A 19 6.56 -2.13 -0.90
C GLN A 19 6.27 -1.18 0.27
N PHE A 20 7.07 -1.20 1.33
CA PHE A 20 6.94 -0.24 2.44
C PHE A 20 7.05 1.22 1.94
N TRP A 21 8.02 1.51 1.07
CA TRP A 21 8.20 2.85 0.52
C TRP A 21 7.01 3.28 -0.37
N ALA A 22 6.52 2.37 -1.21
CA ALA A 22 5.36 2.59 -2.06
C ALA A 22 4.11 2.89 -1.23
N ILE A 23 3.85 2.14 -0.16
CA ILE A 23 2.72 2.39 0.75
C ILE A 23 2.85 3.76 1.41
N ARG A 24 4.04 4.11 1.93
CA ARG A 24 4.29 5.43 2.53
C ARG A 24 3.98 6.55 1.54
N ARG A 25 4.48 6.44 0.30
CA ARG A 25 4.28 7.45 -0.74
C ARG A 25 2.81 7.52 -1.18
N ALA A 26 2.15 6.38 -1.31
CA ALA A 26 0.75 6.30 -1.65
C ALA A 26 -0.10 7.00 -0.58
N LEU A 27 0.15 6.74 0.70
CA LEU A 27 -0.52 7.40 1.83
C LEU A 27 -0.31 8.92 1.83
N GLU A 28 0.90 9.41 1.55
CA GLU A 28 1.14 10.86 1.39
C GLU A 28 0.25 11.47 0.28
N VAL A 29 0.14 10.79 -0.86
CA VAL A 29 -0.66 11.25 -1.99
C VAL A 29 -2.14 11.30 -1.63
N VAL A 30 -2.70 10.24 -1.03
CA VAL A 30 -4.13 10.25 -0.64
C VAL A 30 -4.46 11.28 0.41
N THR A 31 -3.57 11.49 1.39
CA THR A 31 -3.75 12.54 2.39
C THR A 31 -3.74 13.91 1.72
N ARG A 32 -2.81 14.19 0.81
CA ARG A 32 -2.76 15.48 0.07
C ARG A 32 -4.00 15.71 -0.79
N HIS A 33 -4.58 14.66 -1.36
CA HIS A 33 -5.79 14.75 -2.21
C HIS A 33 -7.11 14.69 -1.42
N GLY A 34 -7.06 14.71 -0.08
CA GLY A 34 -8.24 14.79 0.78
C GLY A 34 -9.04 13.49 0.91
N TRP A 35 -8.48 12.36 0.48
CA TRP A 35 -9.12 11.06 0.70
C TRP A 35 -9.03 10.67 2.17
N ARG A 36 -10.12 10.11 2.68
CA ARG A 36 -10.27 9.81 4.11
C ARG A 36 -10.33 8.31 4.43
N LYS A 37 -10.67 7.48 3.44
CA LYS A 37 -10.83 6.03 3.58
C LYS A 37 -9.97 5.31 2.55
N VAL A 38 -9.09 4.43 3.02
CA VAL A 38 -8.09 3.76 2.18
C VAL A 38 -7.99 2.28 2.55
N ILE A 39 -7.92 1.42 1.54
CA ILE A 39 -7.61 -0.01 1.70
C ILE A 39 -6.28 -0.23 0.99
N VAL A 40 -5.31 -0.79 1.70
CA VAL A 40 -3.99 -1.14 1.15
C VAL A 40 -3.91 -2.65 1.04
N GLU A 41 -3.76 -3.14 -0.18
CA GLU A 41 -3.67 -4.55 -0.53
C GLU A 41 -2.23 -4.89 -0.95
N SER A 42 -1.68 -5.99 -0.43
CA SER A 42 -0.32 -6.43 -0.77
C SER A 42 -0.21 -7.96 -0.77
N ASP A 43 0.65 -8.49 -1.65
CA ASP A 43 1.00 -9.91 -1.72
C ASP A 43 2.16 -10.29 -0.78
N ALA A 44 2.68 -9.35 -0.01
CA ALA A 44 3.69 -9.59 1.01
C ALA A 44 3.03 -9.81 2.37
N LYS A 45 2.71 -11.06 2.70
CA LYS A 45 2.10 -11.44 4.01
C LYS A 45 2.88 -10.86 5.19
N VAL A 46 4.21 -10.94 5.15
CA VAL A 46 5.11 -10.40 6.19
C VAL A 46 4.92 -8.91 6.40
N LEU A 47 4.68 -8.15 5.32
CA LEU A 47 4.42 -6.71 5.38
C LEU A 47 3.06 -6.41 6.03
N ILE A 48 2.03 -7.18 5.67
CA ILE A 48 0.69 -7.00 6.24
C ILE A 48 0.69 -7.36 7.73
N GLU A 49 1.36 -8.43 8.13
CA GLU A 49 1.52 -8.81 9.54
C GLU A 49 2.29 -7.75 10.33
N ALA A 50 3.36 -7.21 9.74
CA ALA A 50 4.12 -6.10 10.30
C ALA A 50 3.25 -4.84 10.55
N LEU A 51 2.40 -4.48 9.59
CA LEU A 51 1.49 -3.34 9.72
C LEU A 51 0.46 -3.55 10.84
N HIS A 52 -0.02 -4.79 11.02
CA HIS A 52 -0.88 -5.19 12.13
C HIS A 52 -0.15 -5.38 13.47
N GLY A 53 1.18 -5.19 13.52
CA GLY A 53 1.97 -5.36 14.74
C GLY A 53 2.17 -6.82 15.18
N LYS A 54 1.95 -7.78 14.27
CA LYS A 54 2.02 -9.23 14.56
C LYS A 54 3.41 -9.84 14.37
N SER A 55 4.35 -9.14 13.73
CA SER A 55 5.67 -9.68 13.40
C SER A 55 6.80 -8.77 13.89
N LEU A 56 7.94 -9.39 14.22
CA LEU A 56 9.16 -8.70 14.66
C LEU A 56 9.88 -8.15 13.42
N ILE A 57 9.85 -6.84 13.28
CA ILE A 57 10.27 -6.17 12.05
C ILE A 57 11.77 -5.88 12.09
N TYR A 58 12.46 -6.24 11.00
CA TYR A 58 13.86 -5.89 10.74
C TYR A 58 14.11 -4.40 10.98
N ALA A 59 15.24 -4.06 11.62
CA ALA A 59 15.61 -2.67 11.93
C ALA A 59 15.50 -1.73 10.70
N LEU A 60 15.79 -2.25 9.51
CA LEU A 60 15.77 -1.55 8.22
C LEU A 60 14.42 -0.96 7.81
N VAL A 61 13.30 -1.50 8.27
CA VAL A 61 11.94 -1.04 7.88
C VAL A 61 11.17 -0.43 9.05
N ARG A 62 11.78 -0.36 10.24
CA ARG A 62 11.16 0.23 11.44
C ARG A 62 10.79 1.70 11.24
N GLY A 63 11.67 2.48 10.62
CA GLY A 63 11.40 3.90 10.29
C GLY A 63 10.21 4.03 9.33
N LEU A 64 10.20 3.26 8.25
CA LEU A 64 9.11 3.28 7.27
C LEU A 64 7.77 2.87 7.89
N LEU A 65 7.77 1.86 8.76
CA LEU A 65 6.57 1.44 9.48
C LEU A 65 6.05 2.56 10.40
N HIS A 66 6.94 3.24 11.12
CA HIS A 66 6.58 4.37 11.97
C HIS A 66 5.90 5.47 11.15
N ASP A 67 6.49 5.84 10.02
CA ASP A 67 5.95 6.85 9.10
C ASP A 67 4.58 6.45 8.53
N ILE A 68 4.45 5.21 8.08
CA ILE A 68 3.17 4.68 7.58
C ILE A 68 2.10 4.78 8.65
N ARG A 69 2.39 4.34 9.88
CA ARG A 69 1.43 4.45 11.00
C ARG A 69 1.09 5.90 11.30
N ALA A 70 2.06 6.82 11.24
CA ALA A 70 1.82 8.24 11.44
C ALA A 70 0.93 8.84 10.35
N LEU A 71 1.10 8.44 9.09
CA LEU A 71 0.25 8.83 7.98
C LEU A 71 -1.15 8.21 8.10
N SER A 72 -1.26 6.94 8.47
CA SER A 72 -2.54 6.25 8.66
C SER A 72 -3.40 6.92 9.72
N ARG A 73 -2.81 7.47 10.79
CA ARG A 73 -3.54 8.23 11.82
C ARG A 73 -4.18 9.52 11.30
N LYS A 74 -3.75 10.04 10.14
CA LYS A 74 -4.35 11.23 9.51
C LYS A 74 -5.60 10.89 8.68
N LEU A 75 -5.88 9.61 8.48
CA LEU A 75 -7.02 9.11 7.70
C LEU A 75 -8.14 8.66 8.66
N VAL A 76 -9.39 8.74 8.20
CA VAL A 76 -10.55 8.31 8.99
C VAL A 76 -10.62 6.79 9.08
N ALA A 77 -10.27 6.09 8.00
CA ALA A 77 -10.21 4.64 8.00
C ALA A 77 -9.08 4.15 7.09
N VAL A 78 -8.26 3.25 7.61
CA VAL A 78 -7.23 2.54 6.85
C VAL A 78 -7.37 1.06 7.16
N SER A 79 -7.43 0.23 6.12
CA SER A 79 -7.36 -1.23 6.24
C SER A 79 -6.15 -1.75 5.48
N PHE A 80 -5.53 -2.80 6.00
CA PHE A 80 -4.43 -3.51 5.36
C PHE A 80 -4.88 -4.94 5.08
N ALA A 81 -4.84 -5.37 3.83
CA ALA A 81 -5.30 -6.69 3.43
C ALA A 81 -4.21 -7.44 2.66
N PHE A 82 -4.07 -8.73 2.97
CA PHE A 82 -3.21 -9.62 2.22
C PHE A 82 -3.98 -10.21 1.03
N ILE A 83 -3.40 -10.15 -0.16
CA ILE A 83 -3.97 -10.77 -1.37
C ILE A 83 -3.11 -11.96 -1.81
N LEU A 84 -3.76 -13.07 -2.15
CA LEU A 84 -3.08 -14.26 -2.65
C LEU A 84 -2.52 -14.00 -4.06
N GLN A 85 -1.29 -14.47 -4.29
CA GLN A 85 -0.56 -14.25 -5.55
C GLN A 85 -1.30 -14.76 -6.80
N TYR A 86 -2.23 -15.72 -6.66
CA TYR A 86 -3.07 -16.20 -7.77
C TYR A 86 -4.10 -15.16 -8.24
N CYS A 87 -4.69 -14.39 -7.33
CA CYS A 87 -5.50 -13.21 -7.67
C CYS A 87 -4.64 -12.09 -8.28
N ASN A 88 -3.34 -12.14 -8.00
CA ASN A 88 -2.33 -11.19 -8.46
C ASN A 88 -1.79 -11.50 -9.86
N MET A 89 -2.17 -12.61 -10.51
CA MET A 89 -1.78 -12.85 -11.91
C MET A 89 -2.37 -11.80 -12.86
N ALA A 90 -3.63 -11.41 -12.68
CA ALA A 90 -4.23 -10.34 -13.47
C ALA A 90 -3.49 -9.00 -13.27
N ILE A 91 -3.06 -8.69 -12.05
CA ILE A 91 -2.35 -7.45 -11.72
C ILE A 91 -0.89 -7.50 -12.18
N LYS A 92 -0.19 -8.63 -12.05
CA LYS A 92 1.17 -8.81 -12.58
C LYS A 92 1.19 -8.73 -14.10
N VAL A 93 0.17 -9.28 -14.76
CA VAL A 93 -0.04 -9.12 -16.20
C VAL A 93 -0.25 -7.64 -16.53
N VAL A 94 -1.13 -6.92 -15.83
CA VAL A 94 -1.35 -5.47 -16.04
C VAL A 94 -0.09 -4.63 -15.75
N ALA A 95 0.67 -4.96 -14.71
CA ALA A 95 1.93 -4.29 -14.38
C ALA A 95 3.07 -4.62 -15.36
N SER A 96 2.97 -5.75 -16.08
CA SER A 96 3.87 -6.12 -17.17
C SER A 96 3.47 -5.54 -18.53
N PHE A 97 2.27 -4.98 -18.66
CA PHE A 97 1.93 -4.15 -19.81
C PHE A 97 2.68 -2.82 -19.68
N PRO A 98 3.63 -2.51 -20.58
CA PRO A 98 4.22 -1.18 -20.62
C PRO A 98 3.08 -0.22 -20.95
N SER A 99 2.74 0.67 -20.02
CA SER A 99 1.90 1.81 -20.32
C SER A 99 2.58 2.61 -21.44
N GLN A 100 2.08 2.49 -22.67
CA GLN A 100 2.44 3.34 -23.81
C GLN A 100 1.93 4.79 -23.64
N LEU A 101 2.04 5.35 -22.42
CA LEU A 101 1.72 6.73 -22.11
C LEU A 101 3.02 7.42 -21.68
N GLY A 102 3.85 7.73 -22.66
CA GLY A 102 5.15 8.34 -22.43
C GLY A 102 6.00 8.46 -23.69
N GLN A 103 5.41 8.86 -24.82
CA GLN A 103 6.14 9.46 -25.93
C GLN A 103 5.35 10.68 -26.39
N CYS A 104 5.75 11.84 -25.88
CA CYS A 104 5.66 13.10 -26.60
C CYS A 104 7.10 13.49 -26.93
#